data_AF-A0A660UM42-F1
#
_entry.id   AF-A0A660UM42-F1
#
_cell.length_a   1.000
_cell.length_b   1.000
_cell.length_c   1.000
_cell.angle_alpha   90.00
_cell.angle_beta   90.00
_cell.angle_gamma   90.00
#
_symmetry.space_group_name_H-M   'P 1'
#
loop_
_entity.id
_entity.type
_entity.pdbx_description
1 polymer ?
#
loop_
_entity_poly.entity_id
_entity_poly.type
_entity_poly.pdbx_seq_one_letter_code
_entity_poly.pdbx_strand_id
1 'polypeptide(L)'
;MGQLLTYAAGLDAVTIVWVAQRFTEEHRAALDWLNEKTDEDVNFFGLEIELWKIGGSEKAPKFNIVSKPNDWTRTVKTTAAKTELTPTKKQLLDYWTGLTEFMQNNGSHIRMPKPAPKHWLIFSVGRNNFQIYTRASNQKQEIGVYLRVSGPNRLEYFHALEKQYRQEADQAVGMTLDWRRLLEGKESHIELYYKCDPFDKSDWPNQFQWLSNAVEKLHAYFSPIIKQLDISELDEIEQE
;
A
#
# COMPACT_ATOMS: atom_id res chain seq x y z
N MET A 1 5.10 16.87 -33.37
CA MET A 1 4.40 15.87 -32.53
C MET A 1 4.63 14.44 -33.01
N GLY A 2 4.30 14.07 -34.26
CA GLY A 2 4.41 12.69 -34.76
C GLY A 2 5.77 12.01 -34.53
N GLN A 3 6.89 12.69 -34.87
CA GLN A 3 8.24 12.15 -34.62
C GLN A 3 8.52 11.86 -33.14
N LEU A 4 8.00 12.70 -32.25
CA LEU A 4 8.23 12.61 -30.80
C LEU A 4 7.52 11.36 -30.23
N LEU A 5 6.31 11.08 -30.72
CA LEU A 5 5.57 9.85 -30.40
C LEU A 5 6.25 8.61 -30.98
N THR A 6 6.80 8.67 -32.19
CA THR A 6 7.52 7.55 -32.80
C THR A 6 8.78 7.18 -32.02
N TYR A 7 9.54 8.18 -31.55
CA TYR A 7 10.70 7.93 -30.69
C TYR A 7 10.31 7.42 -29.30
N ALA A 8 9.24 7.95 -28.71
CA ALA A 8 8.75 7.50 -27.42
C ALA A 8 8.30 6.03 -27.45
N ALA A 9 7.59 5.63 -28.51
CA ALA A 9 7.14 4.24 -28.73
C ALA A 9 8.31 3.27 -28.97
N GLY A 10 9.44 3.73 -29.51
CA GLY A 10 10.64 2.91 -29.73
C GLY A 10 11.56 2.80 -28.52
N LEU A 11 11.37 3.62 -27.48
CA LEU A 11 12.24 3.73 -26.30
C LEU A 11 11.54 3.32 -24.99
N ASP A 12 10.33 2.75 -25.06
CA ASP A 12 9.46 2.47 -23.90
C ASP A 12 9.38 3.66 -22.91
N ALA A 13 9.30 4.88 -23.46
CA ALA A 13 9.41 6.10 -22.66
C ALA A 13 8.12 6.35 -21.85
N VAL A 14 8.23 6.31 -20.53
CA VAL A 14 7.14 6.61 -19.57
C VAL A 14 6.88 8.12 -19.39
N THR A 15 7.73 8.98 -19.93
CA THR A 15 7.56 10.43 -19.83
C THR A 15 8.03 11.14 -21.09
N ILE A 16 7.15 11.97 -21.63
CA ILE A 16 7.30 12.64 -22.91
C ILE A 16 7.19 14.15 -22.67
N VAL A 17 8.24 14.90 -23.00
CA VAL A 17 8.29 16.36 -22.84
C VAL A 17 8.41 17.04 -24.19
N TRP A 18 7.39 17.79 -24.57
CA TRP A 18 7.42 18.65 -25.75
C TRP A 18 7.72 20.09 -25.34
N VAL A 19 8.87 20.60 -25.76
CA VAL A 19 9.29 21.99 -25.57
C VAL A 19 9.08 22.78 -26.86
N ALA A 20 8.41 23.93 -26.78
CA ALA A 20 8.20 24.83 -27.91
C ALA A 20 8.23 26.30 -27.47
N GLN A 21 8.33 27.24 -28.42
CA GLN A 21 8.26 28.68 -28.11
C GLN A 21 6.83 29.11 -27.73
N ARG A 22 5.81 28.52 -28.37
CA ARG A 22 4.38 28.71 -28.08
C ARG A 22 3.59 27.45 -28.43
N PHE A 23 2.56 27.14 -27.66
CA PHE A 23 1.57 26.12 -27.98
C PHE A 23 0.27 26.78 -28.47
N THR A 24 -0.33 26.24 -29.52
CA THR A 24 -1.70 26.61 -29.92
C THR A 24 -2.71 25.86 -29.05
N GLU A 25 -3.98 26.26 -29.12
CA GLU A 25 -5.05 25.58 -28.39
C GLU A 25 -5.19 24.11 -28.82
N GLU A 26 -5.03 23.84 -30.12
CA GLU A 26 -5.08 22.48 -30.67
C GLU A 26 -3.92 21.61 -30.15
N HIS A 27 -2.73 22.18 -30.01
CA HIS A 27 -1.59 21.45 -29.43
C HIS A 27 -1.81 21.11 -27.96
N ARG A 28 -2.46 22.01 -27.20
CA ARG A 28 -2.82 21.76 -25.78
C ARG A 28 -3.90 20.69 -25.68
N ALA A 29 -4.98 20.83 -26.44
CA ALA A 29 -6.07 19.86 -26.47
C ALA A 29 -5.59 18.45 -26.86
N ALA A 30 -4.64 18.34 -27.80
CA ALA A 30 -4.05 17.07 -28.17
C ALA A 30 -3.21 16.44 -27.03
N LEU A 31 -2.42 17.24 -26.29
CA LEU A 31 -1.67 16.75 -25.13
C LEU A 31 -2.58 16.34 -23.97
N ASP A 32 -3.65 17.10 -23.73
CA ASP A 32 -4.64 16.80 -22.69
C ASP A 32 -5.41 15.51 -23.02
N TRP A 33 -5.81 15.34 -24.29
CA TRP A 33 -6.44 14.10 -24.76
C TRP A 33 -5.51 12.88 -24.62
N LEU A 34 -4.21 13.04 -24.92
CA LEU A 34 -3.23 11.98 -24.73
C LEU A 34 -3.08 11.60 -23.25
N ASN A 35 -3.02 12.58 -22.35
CA ASN A 35 -3.00 12.32 -20.91
C ASN A 35 -4.29 11.68 -20.37
N GLU A 36 -5.42 11.84 -21.06
CA GLU A 36 -6.69 11.19 -20.70
C GLU A 36 -6.81 9.75 -21.22
N LYS A 37 -6.20 9.44 -22.38
CA LYS A 37 -6.36 8.16 -23.08
C LYS A 37 -5.18 7.19 -22.94
N THR A 38 -4.07 7.62 -22.35
CA THR A 38 -2.90 6.76 -22.13
C THR A 38 -2.89 6.24 -20.69
N ASP A 39 -2.34 5.04 -20.46
CA ASP A 39 -2.21 4.42 -19.13
C ASP A 39 -1.49 5.35 -18.13
N GLU A 40 -1.78 5.20 -16.84
CA GLU A 40 -1.27 6.05 -15.74
C GLU A 40 0.28 6.14 -15.68
N ASP A 41 0.98 5.22 -16.34
CA ASP A 41 2.43 5.15 -16.39
C ASP A 41 3.05 6.07 -17.46
N VAL A 42 2.27 6.62 -18.41
CA VAL A 42 2.78 7.46 -19.49
C VAL A 42 2.33 8.91 -19.32
N ASN A 43 3.31 9.82 -19.25
CA ASN A 43 3.06 11.23 -18.92
C ASN A 43 3.46 12.16 -20.07
N PHE A 44 2.54 13.01 -20.54
CA PHE A 44 2.82 14.01 -21.58
C PHE A 44 2.85 15.43 -21.01
N PHE A 45 3.92 16.17 -21.34
CA PHE A 45 4.11 17.57 -20.95
C PHE A 45 4.25 18.51 -22.15
N GLY A 46 3.58 19.66 -22.07
CA GLY A 46 3.83 20.80 -22.94
C GLY A 46 4.54 21.90 -22.16
N LEU A 47 5.73 22.32 -22.62
CA LEU A 47 6.53 23.39 -22.02
C LEU A 47 6.78 24.52 -23.02
N GLU A 48 6.31 25.72 -22.69
CA GLU A 48 6.70 26.94 -23.38
C GLU A 48 8.00 27.49 -22.80
N ILE A 49 8.97 27.83 -23.64
CA ILE A 49 10.24 28.44 -23.21
C ILE A 49 10.28 29.93 -23.52
N GLU A 50 10.60 30.73 -22.52
CA GLU A 50 10.89 32.16 -22.62
C GLU A 50 12.31 32.45 -22.14
N LEU A 51 12.94 33.51 -22.67
CA LEU A 51 14.25 33.95 -22.19
C LEU A 51 14.10 35.24 -21.40
N TRP A 52 14.49 35.20 -20.14
CA TRP A 52 14.44 36.32 -19.23
C TRP A 52 15.85 36.87 -18.99
N LYS A 53 15.99 38.18 -18.87
CA LYS A 53 17.24 38.84 -18.48
C LYS A 53 16.92 39.82 -17.36
N ILE A 54 17.59 39.66 -16.22
CA ILE A 54 17.41 40.57 -15.08
C ILE A 54 18.68 41.42 -14.97
N GLY A 55 18.55 42.72 -15.27
CA GLY A 55 19.67 43.66 -15.26
C GLY A 55 20.78 43.27 -16.25
N GLY A 56 22.00 43.08 -15.75
CA GLY A 56 23.18 42.70 -16.54
C GLY A 56 23.40 41.20 -16.75
N SER A 57 22.50 40.33 -16.26
CA SER A 57 22.72 38.87 -16.26
C SER A 57 22.77 38.26 -17.67
N GLU A 58 23.30 37.05 -17.77
CA GLU A 58 23.06 36.21 -18.94
C GLU A 58 21.56 35.86 -19.05
N LYS A 59 21.11 35.57 -20.27
CA LYS A 59 19.70 35.22 -20.54
C LYS A 59 19.38 33.89 -19.88
N ALA A 60 18.46 33.88 -18.93
CA ALA A 60 17.99 32.69 -18.25
C ALA A 60 16.74 32.12 -18.95
N PRO A 61 16.70 30.82 -19.27
CA PRO A 61 15.49 30.18 -19.77
C PRO A 61 14.46 30.03 -18.64
N LYS A 62 13.24 30.45 -18.91
CA LYS A 62 12.06 30.20 -18.08
C LYS A 62 11.12 29.27 -18.82
N PHE A 63 10.75 28.17 -18.17
CA PHE A 63 9.78 27.22 -18.70
C PHE A 63 8.40 27.46 -18.08
N ASN A 64 7.39 27.59 -18.92
CA ASN A 64 5.99 27.68 -18.54
C ASN A 64 5.30 26.37 -18.90
N ILE A 65 4.71 25.69 -17.92
CA ILE A 65 3.98 24.42 -18.16
C ILE A 65 2.59 24.77 -18.70
N VAL A 66 2.28 24.30 -19.91
CA VAL A 66 1.01 24.59 -20.58
C VAL A 66 0.06 23.40 -20.66
N SER A 67 0.56 22.18 -20.55
CA SER A 67 -0.24 20.96 -20.38
C SER A 67 0.56 19.96 -19.53
N LYS A 68 -0.14 19.25 -18.64
CA LYS A 68 0.40 18.25 -17.71
C LYS A 68 -0.67 17.20 -17.40
N PRO A 69 -0.30 15.99 -16.99
CA PRO A 69 -1.25 14.98 -16.51
C PRO A 69 -2.06 15.49 -15.30
N ASN A 70 -3.33 15.12 -15.22
CA ASN A 70 -4.24 15.57 -14.14
C ASN A 70 -3.71 15.22 -12.74
N ASP A 71 -3.08 14.05 -12.58
CA ASP A 71 -2.51 13.61 -11.30
C ASP A 71 -1.09 14.12 -11.03
N TRP A 72 -0.45 14.83 -11.97
CA TRP A 72 0.93 15.32 -11.81
C TRP A 72 1.10 16.26 -10.61
N THR A 73 0.13 17.14 -10.33
CA THR A 73 0.23 18.06 -9.19
C THR A 73 0.20 17.34 -7.83
N ARG A 74 -0.35 16.12 -7.79
CA ARG A 74 -0.34 15.21 -6.64
C ARG A 74 0.98 14.42 -6.60
N THR A 75 1.48 14.01 -7.76
CA THR A 75 2.77 13.32 -7.91
C THR A 75 3.96 14.23 -7.60
N VAL A 76 4.01 15.49 -8.01
CA VAL A 76 5.14 16.42 -7.72
C VAL A 76 5.25 16.76 -6.24
N LYS A 77 4.14 16.88 -5.50
CA LYS A 77 4.19 16.97 -4.03
C LYS A 77 4.75 15.69 -3.39
N THR A 78 4.65 14.56 -4.08
CA THR A 78 5.15 13.25 -3.66
C THR A 78 6.62 13.05 -4.08
N THR A 79 7.06 13.63 -5.21
CA THR A 79 8.44 13.53 -5.72
C THR A 79 9.38 14.58 -5.11
N ALA A 80 8.90 15.78 -4.76
CA ALA A 80 9.68 16.74 -3.95
C ALA A 80 9.92 16.23 -2.51
N ALA A 81 9.17 15.21 -2.08
CA ALA A 81 9.37 14.46 -0.84
C ALA A 81 10.28 13.21 -1.03
N LYS A 82 11.09 13.14 -2.11
CA LYS A 82 12.18 12.17 -2.28
C LYS A 82 13.54 12.67 -1.77
N THR A 83 13.56 13.64 -0.86
CA THR A 83 14.75 13.98 -0.08
C THR A 83 14.34 14.02 1.39
N GLU A 84 14.64 12.91 2.06
CA GLU A 84 14.44 12.60 3.49
C GLU A 84 13.04 12.13 3.93
N LEU A 85 12.97 10.85 4.32
CA LEU A 85 11.87 10.32 5.12
C LEU A 85 11.82 11.09 6.44
N THR A 86 10.62 11.41 6.93
CA THR A 86 10.48 11.92 8.30
C THR A 86 11.07 10.91 9.29
N PRO A 87 11.58 11.34 10.46
CA PRO A 87 12.19 10.44 11.44
C PRO A 87 11.31 9.25 11.79
N THR A 88 10.00 9.47 11.97
CA THR A 88 9.00 8.43 12.22
C THR A 88 8.86 7.45 11.06
N LYS A 89 8.84 7.93 9.82
CA LYS A 89 8.75 7.07 8.62
C LYS A 89 10.00 6.22 8.45
N LYS A 90 11.17 6.77 8.79
CA LYS A 90 12.44 6.02 8.83
C LYS A 90 12.40 4.94 9.92
N GLN A 91 11.97 5.27 11.14
CA GLN A 91 11.83 4.29 12.23
C GLN A 91 10.88 3.14 11.87
N LEU A 92 9.75 3.43 11.23
CA LEU A 92 8.83 2.39 10.76
C LEU A 92 9.46 1.51 9.66
N LEU A 93 10.19 2.11 8.73
CA LEU A 93 10.92 1.35 7.72
C LEU A 93 11.98 0.45 8.35
N ASP A 94 12.77 0.96 9.30
CA ASP A 94 13.77 0.20 10.05
C ASP A 94 13.11 -0.96 10.82
N TYR A 95 11.98 -0.69 11.48
CA TYR A 95 11.21 -1.68 12.24
C TYR A 95 10.74 -2.84 11.35
N TRP A 96 10.11 -2.53 10.22
CA TRP A 96 9.65 -3.57 9.29
C TRP A 96 10.79 -4.32 8.62
N THR A 97 11.90 -3.65 8.35
CA THR A 97 13.11 -4.30 7.83
C THR A 97 13.65 -5.30 8.84
N GLY A 98 13.82 -4.88 10.09
CA GLY A 98 14.26 -5.74 11.19
C GLY A 98 13.33 -6.94 11.41
N LEU A 99 12.01 -6.73 11.35
CA LEU A 99 11.04 -7.83 11.46
C LEU A 99 11.20 -8.84 10.32
N THR A 100 11.28 -8.38 9.07
CA THR A 100 11.40 -9.29 7.92
C THR A 100 12.71 -10.06 7.91
N GLU A 101 13.82 -9.41 8.31
CA GLU A 101 15.12 -10.06 8.47
C GLU A 101 15.08 -11.10 9.60
N PHE A 102 14.47 -10.75 10.74
CA PHE A 102 14.28 -11.67 11.86
C PHE A 102 13.48 -12.92 11.43
N MET A 103 12.36 -12.73 10.73
CA MET A 103 11.55 -13.85 10.23
C MET A 103 12.28 -14.71 9.21
N GLN A 104 13.06 -14.10 8.31
CA GLN A 104 13.88 -14.83 7.32
C GLN A 104 14.98 -15.65 7.99
N ASN A 105 15.71 -15.05 8.92
CA ASN A 105 16.80 -15.70 9.63
C ASN A 105 16.32 -16.86 10.51
N ASN A 106 15.08 -16.80 11.00
CA ASN A 106 14.45 -17.86 11.77
C ASN A 106 13.73 -18.91 10.91
N GLY A 107 13.87 -18.84 9.57
CA GLY A 107 13.34 -19.86 8.66
C GLY A 107 11.82 -19.83 8.49
N SER A 108 11.19 -18.64 8.58
CA SER A 108 9.76 -18.50 8.37
C SER A 108 9.33 -19.04 7.00
N HIS A 109 8.25 -19.81 6.98
CA HIS A 109 7.65 -20.38 5.77
C HIS A 109 6.82 -19.35 4.99
N ILE A 110 6.57 -18.17 5.57
CA ILE A 110 5.77 -17.12 4.97
C ILE A 110 6.63 -16.29 4.04
N ARG A 111 6.09 -15.97 2.86
CA ARG A 111 6.77 -15.06 1.93
C ARG A 111 6.82 -13.64 2.52
N MET A 112 8.03 -13.11 2.66
CA MET A 112 8.21 -11.76 3.21
C MET A 112 7.74 -10.67 2.24
N PRO A 113 6.87 -9.75 2.69
CA PRO A 113 6.55 -8.54 1.95
C PRO A 113 7.71 -7.55 1.98
N LYS A 114 7.77 -6.66 0.99
CA LYS A 114 8.76 -5.59 0.95
C LYS A 114 8.46 -4.53 2.04
N PRO A 115 9.39 -4.25 2.97
CA PRO A 115 9.23 -3.17 3.93
C PRO A 115 9.00 -1.81 3.27
N ALA A 116 8.17 -0.97 3.91
CA ALA A 116 7.84 0.37 3.45
C ALA A 116 7.67 1.31 4.65
N PRO A 117 7.82 2.64 4.47
CA PRO A 117 7.67 3.63 5.53
C PRO A 117 6.19 3.89 5.88
N LYS A 118 5.47 2.84 6.25
CA LYS A 118 4.05 2.82 6.63
C LYS A 118 3.92 2.24 8.03
N HIS A 119 2.81 2.50 8.72
CA HIS A 119 2.57 1.94 10.06
C HIS A 119 2.03 0.51 10.03
N TRP A 120 2.03 -0.12 8.85
CA TRP A 120 1.58 -1.49 8.63
C TRP A 120 2.48 -2.24 7.66
N LEU A 121 2.49 -3.56 7.77
CA LEU A 121 3.06 -4.50 6.80
C LEU A 121 2.03 -5.61 6.53
N ILE A 122 1.92 -6.08 5.29
CA ILE A 122 0.81 -6.94 4.85
C ILE A 122 1.34 -8.26 4.34
N PHE A 123 0.80 -9.36 4.86
CA PHE A 123 1.05 -10.73 4.46
C PHE A 123 -0.16 -11.28 3.70
N SER A 124 0.09 -11.92 2.56
CA SER A 124 -0.96 -12.57 1.77
C SER A 124 -1.37 -13.88 2.42
N VAL A 125 -2.67 -14.20 2.35
CA VAL A 125 -3.22 -15.51 2.78
C VAL A 125 -3.75 -16.33 1.60
N GLY A 126 -3.59 -15.83 0.37
CA GLY A 126 -3.92 -16.57 -0.86
C GLY A 126 -5.33 -16.38 -1.42
N ARG A 127 -6.12 -15.43 -0.91
CA ARG A 127 -7.43 -15.06 -1.46
C ARG A 127 -7.63 -13.54 -1.41
N ASN A 128 -8.18 -12.96 -2.47
CA ASN A 128 -8.54 -11.55 -2.50
C ASN A 128 -9.52 -11.20 -1.37
N ASN A 129 -9.45 -9.95 -0.90
CA ASN A 129 -10.23 -9.42 0.22
C ASN A 129 -9.86 -9.96 1.61
N PHE A 130 -8.92 -10.90 1.68
CA PHE A 130 -8.34 -11.40 2.93
C PHE A 130 -6.84 -11.13 2.96
N GLN A 131 -6.35 -10.56 4.06
CA GLN A 131 -4.92 -10.36 4.28
C GLN A 131 -4.61 -10.38 5.78
N ILE A 132 -3.40 -10.76 6.15
CA ILE A 132 -2.88 -10.55 7.51
C ILE A 132 -2.14 -9.22 7.53
N TYR A 133 -2.60 -8.28 8.35
CA TYR A 133 -1.96 -7.00 8.57
C TYR A 133 -1.20 -7.05 9.88
N THR A 134 0.05 -6.62 9.89
CA THR A 134 0.72 -6.18 11.11
C THR A 134 0.66 -4.66 11.21
N ARG A 135 0.61 -4.15 12.43
CA ARG A 135 0.59 -2.72 12.72
C ARG A 135 1.58 -2.39 13.83
N ALA A 136 2.20 -1.23 13.73
CA ALA A 136 3.04 -0.64 14.78
C ALA A 136 2.56 0.79 15.03
N SER A 137 2.23 1.11 16.28
CA SER A 137 1.72 2.43 16.66
C SER A 137 2.44 2.97 17.88
N ASN A 138 3.30 3.96 17.66
CA ASN A 138 3.93 4.70 18.76
C ASN A 138 2.90 5.49 19.58
N GLN A 139 1.85 6.04 18.95
CA GLN A 139 0.81 6.78 19.68
C GLN A 139 0.04 5.90 20.66
N LYS A 140 -0.26 4.66 20.28
CA LYS A 140 -1.02 3.71 21.11
C LYS A 140 -0.14 2.84 22.00
N GLN A 141 1.19 2.96 21.85
CA GLN A 141 2.18 2.11 22.53
C GLN A 141 1.82 0.63 22.37
N GLU A 142 1.61 0.22 21.12
CA GLU A 142 1.27 -1.16 20.80
C GLU A 142 1.74 -1.57 19.41
N ILE A 143 1.98 -2.87 19.29
CA ILE A 143 2.02 -3.58 18.01
C ILE A 143 0.82 -4.53 17.94
N GLY A 144 0.46 -4.95 16.74
CA GLY A 144 -0.60 -5.92 16.59
C GLY A 144 -0.56 -6.63 15.25
N VAL A 145 -1.32 -7.71 15.18
CA VAL A 145 -1.58 -8.44 13.95
C VAL A 145 -3.07 -8.70 13.86
N TYR A 146 -3.62 -8.63 12.66
CA TYR A 146 -5.02 -8.96 12.46
C TYR A 146 -5.26 -9.59 11.09
N LEU A 147 -6.16 -10.57 11.05
CA LEU A 147 -6.78 -10.98 9.80
C LEU A 147 -7.80 -9.91 9.41
N ARG A 148 -7.59 -9.29 8.25
CA ARG A 148 -8.52 -8.35 7.63
C ARG A 148 -9.44 -9.09 6.68
N VAL A 149 -10.74 -8.91 6.85
CA VAL A 149 -11.79 -9.30 5.90
C VAL A 149 -12.41 -8.03 5.32
N SER A 150 -12.51 -7.95 4.00
CA SER A 150 -13.00 -6.76 3.28
C SER A 150 -13.86 -7.13 2.06
N GLY A 151 -14.27 -6.15 1.27
CA GLY A 151 -15.06 -6.37 0.05
C GLY A 151 -16.57 -6.43 0.29
N PRO A 152 -17.36 -6.70 -0.77
CA PRO A 152 -18.82 -6.62 -0.72
C PRO A 152 -19.44 -7.62 0.25
N ASN A 153 -18.97 -8.87 0.27
CA ASN A 153 -19.53 -9.95 1.10
C ASN A 153 -18.79 -10.11 2.43
N ARG A 154 -18.21 -9.02 2.94
CA ARG A 154 -17.35 -9.05 4.12
C ARG A 154 -18.07 -9.58 5.35
N LEU A 155 -19.32 -9.17 5.56
CA LEU A 155 -20.08 -9.50 6.78
C LEU A 155 -20.45 -10.98 6.79
N GLU A 156 -20.77 -11.53 5.64
CA GLU A 156 -21.10 -12.92 5.39
C GLU A 156 -19.86 -13.79 5.63
N TYR A 157 -18.73 -13.44 5.01
CA TYR A 157 -17.47 -14.15 5.25
C TYR A 157 -17.02 -14.07 6.71
N PHE A 158 -17.15 -12.92 7.36
CA PHE A 158 -16.79 -12.77 8.76
C PHE A 158 -17.71 -13.62 9.66
N HIS A 159 -19.01 -13.61 9.39
CA HIS A 159 -19.98 -14.43 10.10
C HIS A 159 -19.69 -15.92 9.94
N ALA A 160 -19.37 -16.36 8.73
CA ALA A 160 -18.95 -17.74 8.45
C ALA A 160 -17.74 -18.14 9.29
N LEU A 161 -16.70 -17.29 9.30
CA LEU A 161 -15.48 -17.52 10.06
C LEU A 161 -15.77 -17.62 11.56
N GLU A 162 -16.59 -16.70 12.07
CA GLU A 162 -16.95 -16.62 13.49
C GLU A 162 -17.77 -17.82 13.92
N LYS A 163 -18.80 -18.20 13.15
CA LYS A 163 -19.69 -19.31 13.48
C LYS A 163 -18.97 -20.65 13.44
N GLN A 164 -18.13 -20.88 12.44
CA GLN A 164 -17.52 -22.19 12.21
C GLN A 164 -16.21 -22.39 12.98
N TYR A 165 -15.38 -21.36 13.14
CA TYR A 165 -13.98 -21.55 13.56
C TYR A 165 -13.60 -20.88 14.87
N ARG A 166 -14.46 -20.04 15.46
CA ARG A 166 -14.11 -19.25 16.65
C ARG A 166 -13.75 -20.10 17.87
N GLN A 167 -14.46 -21.20 18.09
CA GLN A 167 -14.22 -22.05 19.27
C GLN A 167 -12.83 -22.69 19.27
N GLU A 168 -12.33 -23.05 18.09
CA GLU A 168 -11.06 -23.76 17.92
C GLU A 168 -9.89 -22.79 17.70
N ALA A 169 -10.17 -21.57 17.23
CA ALA A 169 -9.16 -20.61 16.79
C ALA A 169 -8.21 -20.20 17.92
N ASP A 170 -8.74 -19.92 19.11
CA ASP A 170 -7.92 -19.53 20.27
C ASP A 170 -6.95 -20.64 20.68
N GLN A 171 -7.39 -21.89 20.61
CA GLN A 171 -6.56 -23.06 20.91
C GLN A 171 -5.49 -23.29 19.84
N ALA A 172 -5.86 -23.20 18.56
CA ALA A 172 -4.95 -23.39 17.44
C ALA A 172 -3.88 -22.29 17.38
N VAL A 173 -4.25 -21.03 17.63
CA VAL A 173 -3.33 -19.89 17.69
C VAL A 173 -2.61 -19.84 19.05
N GLY A 174 -3.16 -20.43 20.10
CA GLY A 174 -2.60 -20.38 21.45
C GLY A 174 -2.57 -18.95 22.01
N MET A 175 -3.48 -18.09 21.55
CA MET A 175 -3.70 -16.71 22.01
C MET A 175 -5.19 -16.41 21.90
N THR A 176 -5.72 -15.59 22.80
CA THR A 176 -7.13 -15.16 22.74
C THR A 176 -7.32 -14.14 21.63
N LEU A 177 -8.13 -14.48 20.62
CA LEU A 177 -8.41 -13.63 19.49
C LEU A 177 -9.57 -12.67 19.79
N ASP A 178 -9.41 -11.41 19.42
CA ASP A 178 -10.49 -10.42 19.45
C ASP A 178 -11.23 -10.40 18.11
N TRP A 179 -12.47 -10.88 18.09
CA TRP A 179 -13.32 -10.96 16.90
C TRP A 179 -14.14 -9.69 16.78
N ARG A 180 -13.75 -8.81 15.83
CA ARG A 180 -14.35 -7.49 15.64
C ARG A 180 -15.17 -7.44 14.35
N ARG A 181 -16.45 -7.81 14.48
CA ARG A 181 -17.46 -7.61 13.43
C ARG A 181 -17.88 -6.14 13.38
N LEU A 182 -17.29 -5.37 12.48
CA LEU A 182 -17.61 -3.96 12.31
C LEU A 182 -18.76 -3.83 11.29
N LEU A 183 -19.98 -3.60 11.76
CA LEU A 183 -21.17 -3.52 10.90
C LEU A 183 -21.09 -2.36 9.91
N GLU A 184 -20.74 -1.17 10.40
CA GLU A 184 -20.64 0.06 9.60
C GLU A 184 -19.25 0.27 8.96
N GLY A 185 -18.30 -0.65 9.22
CA GLY A 185 -16.94 -0.56 8.73
C GLY A 185 -16.76 -1.07 7.29
N LYS A 186 -15.69 -0.64 6.61
CA LYS A 186 -15.28 -1.21 5.31
C LYS A 186 -14.57 -2.58 5.45
N GLU A 187 -14.24 -2.94 6.68
CA GLU A 187 -13.41 -4.10 7.03
C GLU A 187 -13.82 -4.66 8.40
N SER A 188 -13.54 -5.93 8.64
CA SER A 188 -13.73 -6.61 9.93
C SER A 188 -12.52 -7.45 10.23
N HIS A 189 -12.22 -7.57 11.52
CA HIS A 189 -10.91 -7.99 11.94
C HIS A 189 -10.98 -9.11 12.97
N ILE A 190 -10.01 -10.02 12.91
CA ILE A 190 -9.69 -10.94 13.99
C ILE A 190 -8.30 -10.52 14.48
N GLU A 191 -8.23 -9.90 15.66
CA GLU A 191 -7.07 -9.13 16.11
C GLU A 191 -6.32 -9.77 17.28
N LEU A 192 -5.01 -9.55 17.31
CA LEU A 192 -4.12 -9.71 18.46
C LEU A 192 -3.32 -8.42 18.64
N TYR A 193 -3.05 -8.06 19.89
CA TYR A 193 -2.25 -6.90 20.23
C TYR A 193 -1.25 -7.21 21.34
N TYR A 194 -0.16 -6.44 21.35
CA TYR A 194 0.88 -6.51 22.35
C TYR A 194 1.29 -5.08 22.73
N LYS A 195 1.28 -4.77 24.02
CA LYS A 195 1.63 -3.44 24.54
C LYS A 195 3.14 -3.31 24.61
N CYS A 196 3.70 -2.36 23.86
CA CYS A 196 5.13 -2.07 23.79
C CYS A 196 5.37 -0.74 23.06
N ASP A 197 6.56 -0.17 23.19
CA ASP A 197 7.01 0.91 22.32
C ASP A 197 7.68 0.31 21.06
N PRO A 198 7.09 0.42 19.86
CA PRO A 198 7.73 -0.08 18.64
C PRO A 198 9.04 0.65 18.29
N PHE A 199 9.30 1.81 18.89
CA PHE A 199 10.52 2.60 18.65
C PHE A 199 11.62 2.32 19.67
N ASP A 200 11.34 1.53 20.71
CA ASP A 200 12.36 1.00 21.61
C ASP A 200 13.09 -0.18 20.97
N LYS A 201 14.25 0.12 20.38
CA LYS A 201 15.11 -0.89 19.73
C LYS A 201 15.64 -1.96 20.68
N SER A 202 15.69 -1.70 21.99
CA SER A 202 16.21 -2.67 22.96
C SER A 202 15.27 -3.85 23.16
N ASP A 203 13.97 -3.65 22.96
CA ASP A 203 12.93 -4.67 23.09
C ASP A 203 12.52 -5.31 21.75
N TRP A 204 13.11 -4.86 20.62
CA TRP A 204 12.85 -5.42 19.29
C TRP A 204 12.94 -6.95 19.21
N PRO A 205 13.92 -7.64 19.86
CA PRO A 205 13.95 -9.09 19.83
C PRO A 205 12.66 -9.74 20.37
N ASN A 206 12.10 -9.24 21.47
CA ASN A 206 10.86 -9.76 22.04
C ASN A 206 9.65 -9.40 21.17
N GLN A 207 9.60 -8.16 20.67
CA GLN A 207 8.53 -7.68 19.81
C GLN A 207 8.47 -8.45 18.49
N PHE A 208 9.63 -8.69 17.86
CA PHE A 208 9.72 -9.48 16.63
C PHE A 208 9.41 -10.94 16.88
N GLN A 209 9.84 -11.51 18.01
CA GLN A 209 9.46 -12.88 18.40
C GLN A 209 7.94 -13.03 18.58
N TRP A 210 7.30 -12.07 19.25
CA TRP A 210 5.85 -12.09 19.42
C TRP A 210 5.11 -11.92 18.08
N LEU A 211 5.51 -10.92 17.30
CA LEU A 211 4.82 -10.56 16.06
C LEU A 211 5.00 -11.63 14.97
N SER A 212 6.20 -12.21 14.84
CA SER A 212 6.47 -13.34 13.93
C SER A 212 5.60 -14.55 14.29
N ASN A 213 5.60 -14.95 15.56
CA ASN A 213 4.78 -16.05 16.05
C ASN A 213 3.29 -15.81 15.79
N ALA A 214 2.79 -14.59 16.06
CA ALA A 214 1.40 -14.26 15.84
C ALA A 214 1.02 -14.26 14.35
N VAL A 215 1.88 -13.73 13.47
CA VAL A 215 1.69 -13.79 12.01
C VAL A 215 1.70 -15.24 11.52
N GLU A 216 2.65 -16.05 11.97
CA GLU A 216 2.81 -17.44 11.54
C GLU A 216 1.62 -18.30 11.95
N LYS A 217 1.17 -18.17 13.19
CA LYS A 217 0.02 -18.93 13.69
C LYS A 217 -1.30 -18.51 13.05
N LEU A 218 -1.53 -17.20 12.87
CA LEU A 218 -2.70 -16.72 12.14
C LEU A 218 -2.69 -17.20 10.69
N HIS A 219 -1.54 -17.15 10.03
CA HIS A 219 -1.42 -17.62 8.65
C HIS A 219 -1.63 -19.13 8.55
N ALA A 220 -1.00 -19.91 9.43
CA ALA A 220 -1.11 -21.37 9.44
C ALA A 220 -2.55 -21.83 9.67
N TYR A 221 -3.28 -21.17 10.57
CA TYR A 221 -4.67 -21.49 10.86
C TYR A 221 -5.62 -20.98 9.78
N PHE A 222 -5.60 -19.68 9.46
CA PHE A 222 -6.62 -19.08 8.60
C PHE A 222 -6.36 -19.21 7.10
N SER A 223 -5.11 -19.31 6.62
CA SER A 223 -4.85 -19.44 5.18
C SER A 223 -5.56 -20.65 4.53
N PRO A 224 -5.49 -21.88 5.07
CA PRO A 224 -6.20 -23.02 4.48
C PRO A 224 -7.72 -22.84 4.56
N ILE A 225 -8.25 -22.36 5.69
CA ILE A 225 -9.68 -22.11 5.90
C ILE A 225 -10.21 -21.11 4.86
N ILE A 226 -9.55 -19.96 4.72
CA ILE A 226 -9.96 -18.88 3.81
C ILE A 226 -9.96 -19.33 2.35
N LYS A 227 -9.04 -20.19 1.95
CA LYS A 227 -8.97 -20.71 0.57
C LYS A 227 -10.16 -21.59 0.21
N GLN A 228 -10.77 -22.24 1.20
CA GLN A 228 -11.91 -23.15 1.04
C GLN A 228 -13.25 -22.53 1.46
N LEU A 229 -13.22 -21.35 2.10
CA LEU A 229 -14.41 -20.72 2.66
C LEU A 229 -15.44 -20.38 1.57
N ASP A 230 -16.53 -21.13 1.53
CA ASP A 230 -17.69 -20.83 0.70
C ASP A 230 -18.79 -20.21 1.57
N ILE A 231 -19.50 -19.23 1.02
CA ILE A 231 -20.63 -18.56 1.68
C ILE A 231 -21.96 -18.88 1.02
N SER A 232 -21.96 -19.62 -0.10
CA SER A 232 -23.20 -20.10 -0.74
C SER A 232 -23.99 -21.06 0.16
N GLU A 233 -23.31 -21.79 1.05
CA GLU A 233 -23.92 -22.70 2.02
C GLU A 233 -24.54 -21.97 3.24
N LEU A 234 -24.34 -20.65 3.38
CA LEU A 234 -24.91 -19.89 4.50
C LEU A 234 -26.38 -19.51 4.25
N ASP A 235 -26.79 -19.39 2.99
CA ASP A 235 -28.16 -19.01 2.60
C ASP A 235 -29.18 -20.11 2.90
N GLU A 236 -28.75 -21.38 3.05
CA GLU A 236 -29.65 -22.51 3.34
C GLU A 236 -30.04 -22.62 4.82
N ILE A 237 -29.29 -22.00 5.74
CA ILE A 237 -29.46 -22.20 7.20
C ILE A 237 -30.28 -21.06 7.85
N GLU A 238 -30.48 -19.92 7.17
CA GLU A 238 -31.31 -18.82 7.68
C GLU A 238 -32.79 -18.91 7.25
N GLN A 239 -33.20 -20.02 6.61
CA GLN A 239 -34.60 -20.30 6.22
C GLN A 239 -35.30 -21.40 7.06
N GLU A 240 -34.65 -21.96 8.08
CA GLU A 240 -35.27 -22.86 9.09
C GLU A 240 -35.39 -22.19 10.46
#